data_AF-A0A1I2FJQ5-F1
#
_entry.id   AF-A0A1I2FJQ5-F1
#
_cell.length_a   1.000
_cell.length_b   1.000
_cell.length_c   1.000
_cell.angle_alpha   90.00
_cell.angle_beta   90.00
_cell.angle_gamma   90.00
#
_symmetry.space_group_name_H-M   'P 1'
#
loop_
_entity.id
_entity.type
_entity.pdbx_description
1 polymer ?
#
loop_
_entity_poly.entity_id
_entity_poly.type
_entity_poly.pdbx_seq_one_letter_code
_entity_poly.pdbx_strand_id
1 'polypeptide(L)'
;DGFEQPGEECDAGDSNSNTGACTLACKNPICGDTFVQPGKGEQCDDGNLSNNDACLNTCKSASCGDGVVHQGVEQCDDGNQVGNDFCSNQCLSPTCSDGVKNGSETGVDCGGPCGKCGLGGSCQSHGDCAQQACVNNVCVLTKSCKELKQANPALGDGDYTIDPDGGGSVQPLVVHCDMDAGACGYTMVRFNDGALGGHQDAYTNKCAAVGMEVIVPRTKAHATAIVGWNGGVVPNLYNVFPKYNGAQYITNWTGRCQGQPCTFWMTDNAQGNVSCLAPPASHEPNGDNSVNYRIYKWNEGCGIEGGWNDADASVAYTGWVICSTNDC
;
A
#
# COMPACT_ATOMS: atom_id res chain seq x y z
N ASP A 1 32.34 62.72 33.55
CA ASP A 1 32.10 64.17 33.82
C ASP A 1 31.37 64.84 32.66
N GLY A 2 30.67 64.04 31.83
CA GLY A 2 29.99 64.50 30.63
C GLY A 2 30.92 64.63 29.41
N PHE A 3 32.19 64.19 29.50
CA PHE A 3 33.16 64.25 28.41
C PHE A 3 33.87 62.90 28.26
N GLU A 4 33.71 62.27 27.10
CA GLU A 4 34.35 60.99 26.78
C GLU A 4 35.89 61.11 26.85
N GLN A 5 36.49 60.38 27.79
CA GLN A 5 37.93 60.34 28.03
C GLN A 5 38.59 59.13 27.34
N PRO A 6 39.92 59.10 27.16
CA PRO A 6 40.61 57.95 26.58
C PRO A 6 40.35 56.65 27.37
N GLY A 7 39.67 55.68 26.74
CA GLY A 7 39.31 54.38 27.32
C GLY A 7 37.83 54.21 27.65
N GLU A 8 37.08 55.32 27.68
CA GLU A 8 35.62 55.34 27.73
C GLU A 8 35.05 55.12 26.33
N GLU A 9 33.82 54.60 26.26
CA GLU A 9 33.05 54.49 25.01
C GLU A 9 31.83 55.43 24.98
N CYS A 10 31.52 56.03 26.13
CA CYS A 10 30.46 56.99 26.36
C CYS A 10 30.67 57.69 27.71
N ASP A 11 30.09 58.89 27.88
CA ASP A 11 30.03 59.58 29.18
C ASP A 11 28.76 60.46 29.24
N ALA A 12 27.77 60.05 30.03
CA ALA A 12 26.54 60.81 30.30
C ALA A 12 26.62 61.59 31.64
N GLY A 13 27.81 61.74 32.21
CA GLY A 13 28.06 62.37 33.51
C GLY A 13 27.30 61.69 34.63
N ASP A 14 26.65 62.49 35.47
CA ASP A 14 25.81 62.00 36.57
C ASP A 14 24.60 61.16 36.10
N SER A 15 24.30 61.15 34.80
CA SER A 15 23.23 60.34 34.21
C SER A 15 23.68 58.93 33.79
N ASN A 16 24.96 58.56 34.00
CA ASN A 16 25.40 57.18 33.80
C ASN A 16 24.56 56.23 34.68
N SER A 17 24.09 55.14 34.08
CA SER A 17 23.28 54.13 34.75
C SER A 17 23.41 52.82 33.99
N ASN A 18 23.47 51.70 34.71
CA ASN A 18 23.56 50.38 34.08
C ASN A 18 22.30 50.01 33.26
N THR A 19 21.16 50.67 33.49
CA THR A 19 19.95 50.51 32.67
C THR A 19 19.78 51.62 31.62
N GLY A 20 20.77 52.50 31.49
CA GLY A 20 20.74 53.72 30.70
C GLY A 20 21.47 53.61 29.36
N ALA A 21 21.69 54.74 28.70
CA ALA A 21 22.41 54.78 27.42
C ALA A 21 23.94 54.69 27.58
N CYS A 22 24.46 54.90 28.79
CA CYS A 22 25.86 54.73 29.15
C CYS A 22 25.94 54.10 30.55
N THR A 23 26.64 52.98 30.66
CA THR A 23 26.77 52.23 31.92
C THR A 23 27.63 52.99 32.93
N LEU A 24 27.60 52.57 34.20
CA LEU A 24 28.46 53.15 35.24
C LEU A 24 29.96 52.88 35.00
N ALA A 25 30.31 51.97 34.07
CA ALA A 25 31.67 51.68 33.65
C ALA A 25 32.14 52.54 32.46
N CYS A 26 31.36 53.56 32.06
CA CYS A 26 31.61 54.37 30.86
C CYS A 26 31.70 53.52 29.57
N LYS A 27 30.86 52.48 29.50
CA LYS A 27 30.74 51.56 28.36
C LYS A 27 29.35 51.65 27.74
N ASN A 28 29.28 51.48 26.42
CA ASN A 28 28.00 51.42 25.72
C ASN A 28 27.26 50.14 26.14
N PRO A 29 25.93 50.21 26.35
CA PRO A 29 25.14 49.03 26.64
C PRO A 29 25.21 48.05 25.47
N ILE A 30 25.44 46.77 25.79
CA ILE A 30 25.44 45.68 24.82
C ILE A 30 24.66 44.50 25.40
N CYS A 31 24.01 43.75 24.52
CA CYS A 31 23.39 42.50 24.93
C CYS A 31 24.45 41.53 25.49
N GLY A 32 24.13 40.90 26.62
CA GLY A 32 25.01 40.00 27.36
C GLY A 32 25.93 40.70 28.35
N ASP A 33 25.65 41.95 28.74
CA ASP A 33 26.45 42.71 29.71
C ASP A 33 25.96 42.59 31.16
N THR A 34 24.98 41.73 31.42
CA THR A 34 24.26 41.48 32.67
C THR A 34 23.26 42.57 33.09
N PHE A 35 23.05 43.60 32.26
CA PHE A 35 22.10 44.67 32.56
C PHE A 35 21.04 44.80 31.47
N VAL A 36 19.77 44.77 31.88
CA VAL A 36 18.66 45.01 30.95
C VAL A 36 18.50 46.51 30.71
N GLN A 37 18.52 46.95 29.45
CA GLN A 37 18.25 48.33 29.04
C GLN A 37 16.96 48.47 28.20
N PRO A 38 15.77 48.62 28.84
CA PRO A 38 14.50 48.72 28.13
C PRO A 38 14.42 49.88 27.12
N GLY A 39 15.13 50.99 27.38
CA GLY A 39 15.20 52.15 26.49
C GLY A 39 15.90 51.87 25.15
N LYS A 40 16.66 50.77 25.05
CA LYS A 40 17.28 50.26 23.82
C LYS A 40 16.48 49.13 23.19
N GLY A 41 15.36 48.74 23.79
CA GLY A 41 14.47 47.69 23.30
C GLY A 41 14.78 46.30 23.85
N GLU A 42 15.67 46.18 24.82
CA GLU A 42 15.94 44.91 25.48
C GLU A 42 14.77 44.47 26.38
N GLN A 43 14.46 43.18 26.33
CA GLN A 43 13.45 42.53 27.17
C GLN A 43 14.09 41.70 28.29
N CYS A 44 15.34 41.28 28.09
CA CYS A 44 16.14 40.48 29.00
C CYS A 44 17.63 40.75 28.72
N ASP A 45 18.49 40.34 29.64
CA ASP A 45 19.94 40.24 29.50
C ASP A 45 20.40 39.24 30.57
N ASP A 46 21.06 38.15 30.16
CA ASP A 46 21.50 37.08 31.05
C ASP A 46 23.03 36.97 31.14
N GLY A 47 23.74 37.99 30.65
CA GLY A 47 25.20 38.05 30.71
C GLY A 47 25.94 37.24 29.65
N ASN A 48 25.26 36.76 28.61
CA ASN A 48 25.92 36.08 27.50
C ASN A 48 25.21 36.36 26.14
N LEU A 49 25.70 35.74 25.06
CA LEU A 49 25.18 35.90 23.68
C LEU A 49 24.69 34.56 23.10
N SER A 50 24.30 33.63 23.97
CA SER A 50 23.67 32.36 23.61
C SER A 50 22.26 32.63 23.09
N ASN A 51 21.79 31.71 22.26
CA ASN A 51 20.43 31.70 21.75
C ASN A 51 19.62 30.55 22.36
N ASN A 52 20.26 29.67 23.12
CA ASN A 52 19.68 28.40 23.56
C ASN A 52 19.06 28.50 24.96
N ASP A 53 18.90 29.69 25.52
CA ASP A 53 18.35 29.91 26.86
C ASP A 53 17.21 30.93 26.80
N ALA A 54 16.80 31.47 27.95
CA ALA A 54 15.66 32.36 28.05
C ALA A 54 15.90 33.74 27.39
N CYS A 55 17.15 34.11 27.07
CA CYS A 55 17.47 35.41 26.50
C CYS A 55 18.32 35.27 25.24
N LEU A 56 17.72 35.57 24.09
CA LEU A 56 18.43 35.52 22.81
C LEU A 56 19.55 36.56 22.75
N ASN A 57 20.52 36.36 21.85
CA ASN A 57 21.59 37.30 21.56
C ASN A 57 21.15 38.65 20.97
N THR A 58 19.84 38.82 20.74
CA THR A 58 19.18 40.07 20.37
C THR A 58 18.49 40.75 21.56
N CYS A 59 18.70 40.23 22.78
CA CYS A 59 18.09 40.66 24.03
C CYS A 59 16.56 40.68 23.98
N LYS A 60 16.01 39.68 23.30
CA LYS A 60 14.58 39.34 23.27
C LYS A 60 14.39 38.06 24.08
N SER A 61 13.27 37.99 24.78
CA SER A 61 12.91 36.77 25.50
C SER A 61 12.66 35.65 24.48
N ALA A 62 13.26 34.49 24.71
CA ALA A 62 13.00 33.31 23.88
C ALA A 62 11.51 32.92 23.97
N SER A 63 10.93 32.57 22.84
CA SER A 63 9.52 32.20 22.73
C SER A 63 9.26 31.30 21.53
N CYS A 64 8.42 30.29 21.75
CA CYS A 64 7.96 29.41 20.68
C CYS A 64 7.48 30.14 19.42
N GLY A 65 8.13 29.82 18.30
CA GLY A 65 7.94 30.41 16.98
C GLY A 65 8.88 31.57 16.66
N ASP A 66 9.95 31.78 17.43
CA ASP A 66 10.92 32.87 17.19
C ASP A 66 12.10 32.47 16.28
N GLY A 67 12.17 31.20 15.89
CA GLY A 67 13.18 30.60 15.03
C GLY A 67 14.35 29.98 15.79
N VAL A 68 14.28 29.93 17.12
CA VAL A 68 15.37 29.47 17.99
C VAL A 68 14.84 28.55 19.08
N VAL A 69 15.51 27.42 19.29
CA VAL A 69 15.11 26.46 20.33
C VAL A 69 15.69 26.85 21.69
N HIS A 70 14.82 27.17 22.64
CA HIS A 70 15.19 27.32 24.06
C HIS A 70 15.49 25.94 24.67
N GLN A 71 16.78 25.63 24.84
CA GLN A 71 17.26 24.33 25.27
C GLN A 71 16.72 23.93 26.65
N GLY A 72 16.06 22.78 26.70
CA GLY A 72 15.48 22.23 27.94
C GLY A 72 14.08 22.75 28.27
N VAL A 73 13.56 23.72 27.52
CA VAL A 73 12.17 24.22 27.61
C VAL A 73 11.38 23.82 26.38
N GLU A 74 11.97 23.96 25.19
CA GLU A 74 11.36 23.66 23.90
C GLU A 74 11.99 22.42 23.28
N GLN A 75 11.17 21.61 22.61
CA GLN A 75 11.63 20.43 21.88
C GLN A 75 11.95 20.76 20.42
N CYS A 76 11.29 21.77 19.87
CA CYS A 76 11.47 22.29 18.52
C CYS A 76 11.13 23.79 18.51
N ASP A 77 11.51 24.45 17.41
CA ASP A 77 11.03 25.77 17.00
C ASP A 77 11.21 25.84 15.48
N ASP A 78 10.15 26.17 14.74
CA ASP A 78 10.19 26.32 13.29
C ASP A 78 9.87 27.74 12.80
N GLY A 79 10.01 28.71 13.71
CA GLY A 79 9.95 30.14 13.41
C GLY A 79 8.55 30.68 13.12
N ASN A 80 7.50 29.96 13.51
CA ASN A 80 6.13 30.43 13.34
C ASN A 80 5.16 29.87 14.42
N GLN A 81 3.88 30.24 14.35
CA GLN A 81 2.82 29.82 15.31
C GLN A 81 1.72 28.97 14.66
N VAL A 82 2.09 28.13 13.70
CA VAL A 82 1.21 27.23 12.94
C VAL A 82 1.42 25.80 13.41
N GLY A 83 0.78 25.41 14.52
CA GLY A 83 1.08 24.13 15.19
C GLY A 83 0.76 22.82 14.47
N ASN A 84 0.51 22.82 13.16
CA ASN A 84 0.32 21.63 12.33
C ASN A 84 1.38 21.47 11.22
N ASP A 85 2.55 22.06 11.40
CA ASP A 85 3.75 21.89 10.59
C ASP A 85 4.87 21.22 11.42
N PHE A 86 6.12 21.69 11.38
CA PHE A 86 7.24 20.99 11.99
C PHE A 86 7.35 21.20 13.50
N CYS A 87 6.62 22.16 14.07
CA CYS A 87 6.58 22.39 15.49
C CYS A 87 5.20 22.83 15.98
N SER A 88 4.72 22.24 17.07
CA SER A 88 3.43 22.67 17.64
C SER A 88 3.52 24.06 18.27
N ASN A 89 2.38 24.73 18.49
CA ASN A 89 2.31 26.01 19.22
C ASN A 89 2.71 25.92 20.70
N GLN A 90 3.01 24.72 21.19
CA GLN A 90 3.53 24.44 22.52
C GLN A 90 5.01 24.05 22.48
N CYS A 91 5.66 24.18 21.32
CA CYS A 91 7.04 23.80 21.05
C CYS A 91 7.35 22.33 21.39
N LEU A 92 6.35 21.48 21.18
CA LEU A 92 6.48 20.03 21.18
C LEU A 92 6.68 19.54 19.75
N SER A 93 7.63 18.62 19.58
CA SER A 93 7.89 18.00 18.29
C SER A 93 6.71 17.12 17.86
N PRO A 94 6.38 17.08 16.56
CA PRO A 94 5.45 16.13 15.96
C PRO A 94 5.65 14.70 16.46
N THR A 95 4.56 14.01 16.82
CA THR A 95 4.61 12.57 17.14
C THR A 95 3.50 11.82 16.43
N CYS A 96 3.74 10.54 16.10
CA CYS A 96 2.76 9.66 15.44
C CYS A 96 1.60 9.20 16.37
N SER A 97 1.23 10.01 17.36
CA SER A 97 0.17 9.70 18.34
C SER A 97 -0.39 10.94 19.02
N ASP A 98 -0.15 12.13 18.46
CA ASP A 98 -0.60 13.41 19.05
C ASP A 98 -1.99 13.85 18.53
N GLY A 99 -2.55 13.13 17.56
CA GLY A 99 -3.88 13.41 17.01
C GLY A 99 -3.89 14.53 15.98
N VAL A 100 -2.74 15.01 15.53
CA VAL A 100 -2.61 16.13 14.59
C VAL A 100 -1.78 15.68 13.39
N LYS A 101 -2.28 15.95 12.17
CA LYS A 101 -1.45 15.80 10.98
C LYS A 101 -0.41 16.92 10.94
N ASN A 102 0.82 16.63 11.34
CA ASN A 102 1.93 17.57 11.42
C ASN A 102 3.26 16.93 10.97
N GLY A 103 4.35 17.69 11.02
CA GLY A 103 5.66 17.29 10.53
C GLY A 103 5.63 16.86 9.07
N SER A 104 6.04 15.61 8.83
CA SER A 104 6.07 15.00 7.49
C SER A 104 5.04 13.87 7.33
N GLU A 105 4.03 13.81 8.20
CA GLU A 105 2.96 12.82 8.11
C GLU A 105 2.07 13.05 6.89
N THR A 106 1.58 11.96 6.30
CA THR A 106 0.69 12.05 5.13
C THR A 106 -0.79 11.92 5.51
N GLY A 107 -1.09 11.26 6.64
CA GLY A 107 -2.37 11.28 7.36
C GLY A 107 -2.21 11.77 8.80
N VAL A 108 -3.28 11.77 9.60
CA VAL A 108 -3.18 12.06 11.05
C VAL A 108 -2.50 10.88 11.74
N ASP A 109 -1.36 11.12 12.38
CA ASP A 109 -0.58 10.12 13.11
C ASP A 109 -0.08 8.94 12.24
N CYS A 110 0.01 9.12 10.91
CA CYS A 110 0.37 8.04 9.99
C CYS A 110 1.01 8.51 8.67
N GLY A 111 1.76 7.61 8.04
CA GLY A 111 2.47 7.84 6.79
C GLY A 111 3.73 8.70 6.94
N GLY A 112 4.55 8.79 5.89
CA GLY A 112 5.84 9.49 5.96
C GLY A 112 6.79 8.86 7.00
N PRO A 113 7.21 9.59 8.05
CA PRO A 113 8.06 9.05 9.12
C PRO A 113 7.32 8.09 10.08
N CYS A 114 5.98 8.06 10.03
CA CYS A 114 5.14 7.28 10.93
C CYS A 114 4.79 5.90 10.37
N GLY A 115 4.09 5.11 11.19
CA GLY A 115 3.50 3.84 10.74
C GLY A 115 2.56 4.05 9.55
N LYS A 116 2.36 3.00 8.76
CA LYS A 116 1.51 3.07 7.56
C LYS A 116 0.06 3.40 7.93
N CYS A 117 -0.56 4.28 7.16
CA CYS A 117 -1.97 4.60 7.24
C CYS A 117 -2.84 3.38 6.86
N GLY A 118 -3.95 3.23 7.59
CA GLY A 118 -4.99 2.24 7.29
C GLY A 118 -5.86 2.63 6.09
N LEU A 119 -6.85 1.79 5.81
CA LEU A 119 -7.83 2.03 4.74
C LEU A 119 -8.57 3.36 4.95
N GLY A 120 -8.73 4.13 3.87
CA GLY A 120 -9.33 5.46 3.89
C GLY A 120 -8.40 6.56 4.43
N GLY A 121 -7.23 6.21 4.96
CA GLY A 121 -6.21 7.16 5.40
C GLY A 121 -5.65 7.98 4.22
N SER A 122 -5.21 9.20 4.51
CA SER A 122 -4.52 10.02 3.51
C SER A 122 -3.11 9.50 3.24
N CYS A 123 -2.64 9.67 2.01
CA CYS A 123 -1.30 9.23 1.60
C CYS A 123 -0.73 10.14 0.51
N GLN A 124 0.59 10.11 0.34
CA GLN A 124 1.29 10.73 -0.80
C GLN A 124 2.09 9.70 -1.60
N SER A 125 2.42 8.57 -0.99
CA SER A 125 3.12 7.46 -1.62
C SER A 125 2.45 6.13 -1.32
N HIS A 126 2.68 5.14 -2.18
CA HIS A 126 2.28 3.76 -1.94
C HIS A 126 2.84 3.19 -0.63
N GLY A 127 4.04 3.63 -0.22
CA GLY A 127 4.68 3.21 1.02
C GLY A 127 3.94 3.64 2.28
N ASP A 128 3.14 4.72 2.18
CA ASP A 128 2.35 5.24 3.30
C ASP A 128 1.17 4.35 3.65
N CYS A 129 0.70 3.52 2.72
CA CYS A 129 -0.49 2.71 2.92
C CYS A 129 -0.15 1.29 3.37
N ALA A 130 -0.85 0.80 4.38
CA ALA A 130 -0.71 -0.59 4.83
C ALA A 130 -0.95 -1.58 3.67
N GLN A 131 -1.85 -1.22 2.76
CA GLN A 131 -2.23 -1.98 1.56
C GLN A 131 -1.30 -1.76 0.36
N GLN A 132 -0.28 -0.90 0.49
CA GLN A 132 0.66 -0.54 -0.57
C GLN A 132 0.03 0.11 -1.82
N ALA A 133 -1.22 0.58 -1.70
CA ALA A 133 -2.01 1.22 -2.74
C ALA A 133 -2.47 2.62 -2.27
N CYS A 134 -1.90 3.67 -2.87
CA CYS A 134 -2.28 5.06 -2.64
C CYS A 134 -2.88 5.60 -3.93
N VAL A 135 -4.21 5.71 -3.98
CA VAL A 135 -4.94 6.11 -5.18
C VAL A 135 -5.70 7.39 -4.86
N ASN A 136 -5.49 8.45 -5.65
CA ASN A 136 -6.08 9.76 -5.42
C ASN A 136 -5.84 10.30 -3.99
N ASN A 137 -4.63 10.12 -3.47
CA ASN A 137 -4.21 10.52 -2.11
C ASN A 137 -4.95 9.81 -0.96
N VAL A 138 -5.56 8.66 -1.24
CA VAL A 138 -6.24 7.83 -0.24
C VAL A 138 -5.72 6.40 -0.29
N CYS A 139 -5.49 5.81 0.87
CA CYS A 139 -5.16 4.40 1.01
C CYS A 139 -6.39 3.55 0.72
N VAL A 140 -6.30 2.72 -0.31
CA VAL A 140 -7.41 1.90 -0.79
C VAL A 140 -7.05 0.43 -0.75
N LEU A 141 -8.08 -0.41 -0.73
CA LEU A 141 -7.96 -1.81 -1.07
C LEU A 141 -8.36 -1.97 -2.54
N THR A 142 -7.52 -2.60 -3.35
CA THR A 142 -7.84 -2.85 -4.76
C THR A 142 -8.71 -4.09 -4.91
N LYS A 143 -9.40 -4.22 -6.04
CA LYS A 143 -10.27 -5.36 -6.31
C LYS A 143 -9.52 -6.58 -6.82
N SER A 144 -8.30 -6.40 -7.29
CA SER A 144 -7.48 -7.45 -7.86
C SER A 144 -5.99 -7.10 -7.80
N CYS A 145 -5.16 -8.10 -8.07
CA CYS A 145 -3.73 -7.93 -8.26
C CYS A 145 -3.42 -7.08 -9.50
N LYS A 146 -4.29 -7.10 -10.52
CA LYS A 146 -4.16 -6.25 -11.71
C LYS A 146 -4.31 -4.78 -11.35
N GLU A 147 -5.38 -4.44 -10.63
CA GLU A 147 -5.59 -3.07 -10.15
C GLU A 147 -4.45 -2.65 -9.22
N LEU A 148 -3.97 -3.56 -8.38
CA LEU A 148 -2.83 -3.32 -7.49
C LEU A 148 -1.54 -3.02 -8.27
N LYS A 149 -1.24 -3.80 -9.31
CA LYS A 149 -0.08 -3.58 -10.18
C LYS A 149 -0.21 -2.29 -11.00
N GLN A 150 -1.42 -1.94 -11.41
CA GLN A 150 -1.69 -0.67 -12.11
C GLN A 150 -1.49 0.52 -11.19
N ALA A 151 -1.91 0.42 -9.93
CA ALA A 151 -1.69 1.45 -8.92
C ALA A 151 -0.18 1.57 -8.59
N ASN A 152 0.47 0.44 -8.32
CA ASN A 152 1.87 0.37 -7.90
C ASN A 152 2.68 -0.63 -8.77
N PRO A 153 3.22 -0.18 -9.91
CA PRO A 153 3.95 -1.04 -10.85
C PRO A 153 5.27 -1.61 -10.31
N ALA A 154 5.74 -1.15 -9.15
CA ALA A 154 6.98 -1.60 -8.53
C ALA A 154 6.78 -2.81 -7.60
N LEU A 155 5.55 -3.27 -7.39
CA LEU A 155 5.27 -4.47 -6.62
C LEU A 155 5.73 -5.71 -7.37
N GLY A 156 6.40 -6.62 -6.66
CA GLY A 156 6.74 -7.95 -7.15
C GLY A 156 5.72 -8.99 -6.70
N ASP A 157 6.02 -10.25 -6.97
CA ASP A 157 5.21 -11.38 -6.54
C ASP A 157 5.08 -11.45 -5.01
N GLY A 158 3.91 -11.83 -4.51
CA GLY A 158 3.69 -11.98 -3.08
C GLY A 158 2.23 -12.10 -2.67
N ASP A 159 2.01 -12.17 -1.37
CA ASP A 159 0.66 -12.23 -0.81
C ASP A 159 0.16 -10.83 -0.45
N TYR A 160 -1.01 -10.47 -0.97
CA TYR A 160 -1.63 -9.17 -0.80
C TYR A 160 -3.08 -9.31 -0.36
N THR A 161 -3.60 -8.34 0.35
CA THR A 161 -5.05 -8.29 0.64
C THR A 161 -5.74 -7.51 -0.47
N ILE A 162 -6.83 -8.07 -1.00
CA ILE A 162 -7.70 -7.41 -1.96
C ILE A 162 -9.15 -7.48 -1.48
N ASP A 163 -10.01 -6.64 -2.05
CA ASP A 163 -11.46 -6.67 -1.85
C ASP A 163 -12.16 -6.72 -3.20
N PRO A 164 -12.51 -7.93 -3.69
CA PRO A 164 -13.03 -8.15 -5.03
C PRO A 164 -14.31 -7.37 -5.35
N ASP A 165 -15.15 -7.06 -4.37
CA ASP A 165 -16.40 -6.34 -4.58
C ASP A 165 -16.33 -4.85 -4.16
N GLY A 166 -15.27 -4.44 -3.44
CA GLY A 166 -14.96 -3.04 -3.15
C GLY A 166 -15.89 -2.42 -2.09
N GLY A 167 -16.07 -3.12 -0.97
CA GLY A 167 -16.90 -2.72 0.15
C GLY A 167 -18.31 -3.31 0.13
N GLY A 168 -18.52 -4.38 -0.65
CA GLY A 168 -19.78 -5.10 -0.70
C GLY A 168 -19.89 -6.13 0.41
N SER A 169 -20.52 -7.26 0.09
CA SER A 169 -20.76 -8.34 1.04
C SER A 169 -19.58 -9.29 1.21
N VAL A 170 -18.64 -9.28 0.26
CA VAL A 170 -17.42 -10.08 0.29
C VAL A 170 -16.41 -9.39 1.21
N GLN A 171 -15.90 -10.13 2.19
CA GLN A 171 -14.84 -9.61 3.06
C GLN A 171 -13.51 -9.58 2.30
N PRO A 172 -12.63 -8.59 2.59
CA PRO A 172 -11.24 -8.61 2.16
C PRO A 172 -10.57 -9.95 2.43
N LEU A 173 -9.80 -10.44 1.46
CA LEU A 173 -9.08 -11.70 1.56
C LEU A 173 -7.65 -11.57 1.07
N VAL A 174 -6.78 -12.40 1.66
CA VAL A 174 -5.39 -12.53 1.22
C VAL A 174 -5.36 -13.42 -0.02
N VAL A 175 -4.72 -12.91 -1.07
CA VAL A 175 -4.49 -13.59 -2.34
C VAL A 175 -3.00 -13.57 -2.65
N HIS A 176 -2.57 -14.55 -3.43
CA HIS A 176 -1.28 -14.48 -4.07
C HIS A 176 -1.40 -13.65 -5.35
N CYS A 177 -0.60 -12.59 -5.44
CA CYS A 177 -0.43 -11.81 -6.65
C CYS A 177 0.84 -12.24 -7.36
N ASP A 178 0.67 -12.74 -8.58
CA ASP A 178 1.74 -12.98 -9.52
C ASP A 178 1.88 -11.74 -10.41
N MET A 179 2.80 -10.87 -10.00
CA MET A 179 3.13 -9.61 -10.67
C MET A 179 4.18 -9.81 -11.77
N ASP A 180 4.92 -10.91 -11.78
CA ASP A 180 6.06 -11.11 -12.67
C ASP A 180 5.75 -12.03 -13.87
N ALA A 181 4.75 -12.92 -13.78
CA ALA A 181 4.29 -13.69 -14.93
C ALA A 181 3.53 -12.76 -15.90
N GLY A 182 4.26 -12.18 -16.84
CA GLY A 182 3.67 -11.30 -17.85
C GLY A 182 3.21 -9.95 -17.30
N ALA A 183 2.41 -9.23 -18.09
CA ALA A 183 2.18 -7.80 -17.83
C ALA A 183 1.09 -7.48 -16.80
N CYS A 184 0.20 -8.42 -16.47
CA CYS A 184 -1.12 -8.06 -15.96
C CYS A 184 -1.31 -8.08 -14.43
N GLY A 185 -0.55 -8.86 -13.66
CA GLY A 185 -0.76 -9.00 -12.21
C GLY A 185 -1.90 -9.97 -11.88
N TYR A 186 -1.64 -11.28 -11.86
CA TYR A 186 -2.70 -12.29 -11.70
C TYR A 186 -3.08 -12.50 -10.24
N THR A 187 -4.39 -12.47 -9.98
CA THR A 187 -4.98 -12.79 -8.68
C THR A 187 -5.17 -14.29 -8.53
N MET A 188 -4.65 -14.90 -7.47
CA MET A 188 -4.83 -16.32 -7.19
C MET A 188 -5.12 -16.56 -5.70
N VAL A 189 -6.17 -17.30 -5.38
CA VAL A 189 -6.44 -17.78 -4.02
C VAL A 189 -6.87 -19.23 -4.06
N ARG A 190 -6.39 -20.02 -3.09
CA ARG A 190 -6.66 -21.45 -3.02
C ARG A 190 -7.47 -21.77 -1.76
N PHE A 191 -8.55 -22.53 -1.93
CA PHE A 191 -9.38 -22.99 -0.82
C PHE A 191 -9.25 -24.50 -0.65
N ASN A 192 -9.07 -24.96 0.60
CA ASN A 192 -9.27 -26.36 0.98
C ASN A 192 -10.67 -26.52 1.55
N ASP A 193 -11.52 -27.32 0.94
CA ASP A 193 -12.86 -27.56 1.46
C ASP A 193 -13.33 -28.98 1.13
N GLY A 194 -13.60 -29.75 2.18
CA GLY A 194 -14.08 -31.13 2.07
C GLY A 194 -15.49 -31.22 1.50
N ALA A 195 -16.25 -30.12 1.49
CA ALA A 195 -17.56 -30.02 0.87
C ALA A 195 -17.48 -29.81 -0.65
N LEU A 196 -16.29 -29.56 -1.23
CA LEU A 196 -16.08 -29.43 -2.68
C LEU A 196 -16.16 -30.76 -3.43
N GLY A 197 -17.04 -31.67 -3.01
CA GLY A 197 -17.24 -32.96 -3.65
C GLY A 197 -18.60 -33.01 -4.33
N GLY A 198 -18.71 -33.87 -5.32
CA GLY A 198 -20.00 -34.33 -5.80
C GLY A 198 -20.69 -33.43 -6.82
N HIS A 199 -20.36 -32.13 -7.02
CA HIS A 199 -20.82 -31.32 -8.17
C HIS A 199 -19.95 -30.09 -8.57
N GLN A 200 -20.01 -29.65 -9.84
CA GLN A 200 -19.25 -28.54 -10.45
C GLN A 200 -19.68 -27.16 -9.92
N ASP A 201 -20.98 -27.00 -9.68
CA ASP A 201 -21.56 -25.80 -9.10
C ASP A 201 -20.97 -25.52 -7.70
N ALA A 202 -20.60 -26.54 -6.92
CA ALA A 202 -19.95 -26.35 -5.63
C ALA A 202 -18.66 -25.53 -5.74
N TYR A 203 -17.87 -25.75 -6.79
CA TYR A 203 -16.62 -25.02 -7.05
C TYR A 203 -16.88 -23.59 -7.51
N THR A 204 -17.80 -23.41 -8.46
CA THR A 204 -18.20 -22.07 -8.93
C THR A 204 -18.82 -21.27 -7.80
N ASN A 205 -19.69 -21.87 -6.98
CA ASN A 205 -20.30 -21.25 -5.82
C ASN A 205 -19.26 -20.88 -4.77
N LYS A 206 -18.22 -21.71 -4.57
CA LYS A 206 -17.12 -21.40 -3.65
C LYS A 206 -16.34 -20.16 -4.07
N CYS A 207 -15.98 -20.06 -5.35
CA CYS A 207 -15.31 -18.87 -5.86
C CYS A 207 -16.23 -17.65 -5.88
N ALA A 208 -17.50 -17.82 -6.27
CA ALA A 208 -18.49 -16.74 -6.31
C ALA A 208 -18.77 -16.17 -4.91
N ALA A 209 -18.73 -17.01 -3.86
CA ALA A 209 -18.88 -16.58 -2.47
C ALA A 209 -17.77 -15.60 -2.02
N VAL A 210 -16.64 -15.55 -2.72
CA VAL A 210 -15.55 -14.58 -2.50
C VAL A 210 -15.41 -13.59 -3.67
N GLY A 211 -16.45 -13.42 -4.48
CA GLY A 211 -16.45 -12.45 -5.60
C GLY A 211 -15.53 -12.83 -6.75
N MET A 212 -15.19 -14.12 -6.90
CA MET A 212 -14.25 -14.61 -7.91
C MET A 212 -14.85 -15.74 -8.75
N GLU A 213 -14.10 -16.16 -9.75
CA GLU A 213 -14.40 -17.32 -10.57
C GLU A 213 -13.29 -18.37 -10.45
N VAL A 214 -13.55 -19.59 -10.90
CA VAL A 214 -12.50 -20.61 -11.06
C VAL A 214 -11.43 -20.08 -12.03
N ILE A 215 -10.16 -20.24 -11.69
CA ILE A 215 -9.03 -19.63 -12.41
C ILE A 215 -8.95 -20.03 -13.89
N VAL A 216 -8.58 -19.07 -14.75
CA VAL A 216 -8.35 -19.25 -16.18
C VAL A 216 -6.89 -18.88 -16.56
N PRO A 217 -6.07 -19.84 -17.03
CA PRO A 217 -4.67 -19.57 -17.39
C PRO A 217 -4.50 -18.71 -18.65
N ARG A 218 -4.24 -17.41 -18.50
CA ARG A 218 -4.18 -16.43 -19.61
C ARG A 218 -2.96 -16.51 -20.51
N THR A 219 -1.82 -17.00 -20.01
CA THR A 219 -0.56 -17.14 -20.76
C THR A 219 0.15 -18.42 -20.37
N LYS A 220 1.11 -18.88 -21.19
CA LYS A 220 2.00 -19.99 -20.79
C LYS A 220 2.75 -19.66 -19.49
N ALA A 221 3.19 -18.42 -19.32
CA ALA A 221 3.87 -17.98 -18.09
C ALA A 221 2.94 -18.07 -16.87
N HIS A 222 1.70 -17.59 -17.00
CA HIS A 222 0.68 -17.70 -15.96
C HIS A 222 0.39 -19.16 -15.61
N ALA A 223 0.21 -20.05 -16.61
CA ALA A 223 -0.02 -21.47 -16.37
C ALA A 223 1.15 -22.11 -15.59
N THR A 224 2.39 -21.80 -15.95
CA THR A 224 3.58 -22.27 -15.22
C THR A 224 3.60 -21.74 -13.79
N ALA A 225 3.27 -20.46 -13.57
CA ALA A 225 3.27 -19.84 -12.26
C ALA A 225 2.17 -20.40 -11.34
N ILE A 226 0.96 -20.65 -11.86
CA ILE A 226 -0.11 -21.33 -11.13
C ILE A 226 0.38 -22.69 -10.61
N VAL A 227 1.01 -23.50 -11.47
CA VAL A 227 1.53 -24.83 -11.08
C VAL A 227 2.67 -24.70 -10.07
N GLY A 228 3.60 -23.77 -10.31
CA GLY A 228 4.73 -23.52 -9.41
C GLY A 228 4.27 -23.13 -8.00
N TRP A 229 3.36 -22.16 -7.90
CA TRP A 229 2.76 -21.73 -6.63
C TRP A 229 1.96 -22.85 -5.96
N ASN A 230 1.30 -23.71 -6.73
CA ASN A 230 0.55 -24.85 -6.21
C ASN A 230 1.43 -26.07 -5.86
N GLY A 231 2.70 -25.85 -5.49
CA GLY A 231 3.61 -26.90 -5.04
C GLY A 231 4.01 -27.88 -6.15
N GLY A 232 3.99 -27.45 -7.40
CA GLY A 232 4.25 -28.28 -8.57
C GLY A 232 3.08 -29.18 -8.97
N VAL A 233 1.98 -29.16 -8.21
CA VAL A 233 0.76 -29.94 -8.51
C VAL A 233 -0.11 -29.11 -9.45
N VAL A 234 -0.62 -29.72 -10.51
CA VAL A 234 -1.56 -29.01 -11.38
C VAL A 234 -2.90 -28.83 -10.64
N PRO A 235 -3.47 -27.60 -10.60
CA PRO A 235 -4.78 -27.34 -10.01
C PRO A 235 -5.83 -28.32 -10.54
N ASN A 236 -6.67 -28.79 -9.63
CA ASN A 236 -7.65 -29.82 -9.93
C ASN A 236 -8.67 -29.41 -11.00
N LEU A 237 -8.93 -28.10 -11.15
CA LEU A 237 -9.93 -27.55 -12.06
C LEU A 237 -9.48 -26.20 -12.64
N TYR A 238 -9.73 -26.04 -13.94
CA TYR A 238 -9.63 -24.78 -14.67
C TYR A 238 -10.98 -24.47 -15.33
N ASN A 239 -11.39 -23.21 -15.34
CA ASN A 239 -12.55 -22.78 -16.12
C ASN A 239 -12.15 -22.71 -17.60
N VAL A 240 -12.61 -23.66 -18.39
CA VAL A 240 -12.09 -23.92 -19.73
C VAL A 240 -13.29 -24.25 -20.61
N PHE A 241 -13.36 -23.65 -21.79
CA PHE A 241 -14.20 -24.17 -22.87
C PHE A 241 -13.34 -24.34 -24.12
N PRO A 242 -13.24 -25.56 -24.61
CA PRO A 242 -12.74 -25.79 -25.94
C PRO A 242 -13.76 -26.57 -26.79
N LYS A 243 -14.01 -26.07 -28.01
CA LYS A 243 -14.43 -26.94 -29.12
C LYS A 243 -13.33 -26.94 -30.17
N TYR A 244 -12.44 -27.94 -30.14
CA TYR A 244 -11.72 -28.36 -31.34
C TYR A 244 -11.11 -29.75 -31.22
N ASN A 245 -11.25 -30.54 -32.29
CA ASN A 245 -10.70 -31.88 -32.43
C ASN A 245 -9.30 -31.80 -33.06
N GLY A 246 -8.29 -32.42 -32.45
CA GLY A 246 -6.97 -32.63 -33.07
C GLY A 246 -5.92 -31.53 -32.89
N ALA A 247 -5.92 -30.77 -31.79
CA ALA A 247 -4.83 -29.83 -31.50
C ALA A 247 -3.56 -30.56 -31.04
N GLN A 248 -2.42 -30.33 -31.70
CA GLN A 248 -1.13 -31.01 -31.45
C GLN A 248 -0.05 -30.07 -30.87
N TYR A 249 -0.40 -28.81 -30.56
CA TYR A 249 0.52 -27.76 -30.12
C TYR A 249 -0.12 -26.87 -29.06
N ILE A 250 0.71 -26.08 -28.36
CA ILE A 250 0.26 -24.99 -27.49
C ILE A 250 -0.66 -24.07 -28.31
N THR A 251 -1.96 -24.10 -28.02
CA THR A 251 -3.00 -23.42 -28.79
C THR A 251 -3.84 -22.54 -27.85
N ASN A 252 -4.38 -21.47 -28.43
CA ASN A 252 -5.22 -20.51 -27.74
C ASN A 252 -6.69 -20.98 -27.81
N TRP A 253 -7.35 -21.05 -26.67
CA TRP A 253 -8.72 -21.52 -26.50
C TRP A 253 -9.61 -20.42 -25.90
N THR A 254 -10.94 -20.60 -25.90
CA THR A 254 -11.90 -19.56 -25.46
C THR A 254 -12.60 -19.94 -24.16
N GLY A 255 -12.26 -19.31 -23.03
CA GLY A 255 -12.90 -19.49 -21.72
C GLY A 255 -13.97 -18.43 -21.43
N ARG A 256 -14.55 -18.47 -20.22
CA ARG A 256 -15.32 -17.36 -19.64
C ARG A 256 -14.59 -16.74 -18.45
N CYS A 257 -14.59 -15.42 -18.39
CA CYS A 257 -13.94 -14.59 -17.39
C CYS A 257 -14.88 -13.44 -17.02
N GLN A 258 -15.31 -13.36 -15.77
CA GLN A 258 -16.33 -12.40 -15.31
C GLN A 258 -17.61 -12.48 -16.16
N GLY A 259 -18.01 -13.70 -16.51
CA GLY A 259 -19.12 -13.98 -17.43
C GLY A 259 -18.86 -13.67 -18.92
N GLN A 260 -17.73 -13.07 -19.30
CA GLN A 260 -17.40 -12.68 -20.69
C GLN A 260 -16.45 -13.68 -21.38
N PRO A 261 -16.49 -13.84 -22.72
CA PRO A 261 -15.52 -14.67 -23.44
C PRO A 261 -14.08 -14.15 -23.30
N CYS A 262 -13.13 -15.05 -23.07
CA CYS A 262 -11.70 -14.71 -22.91
C CYS A 262 -10.78 -15.77 -23.53
N THR A 263 -9.55 -15.40 -23.89
CA THR A 263 -8.54 -16.32 -24.47
C THR A 263 -7.62 -16.90 -23.40
N PHE A 264 -7.18 -18.16 -23.57
CA PHE A 264 -6.33 -18.86 -22.60
C PHE A 264 -5.46 -19.95 -23.27
N TRP A 265 -4.43 -20.45 -22.59
CA TRP A 265 -3.48 -21.41 -23.16
C TRP A 265 -3.56 -22.80 -22.51
N MET A 266 -3.44 -23.86 -23.33
CA MET A 266 -3.25 -25.24 -22.89
C MET A 266 -2.13 -25.92 -23.69
N THR A 267 -1.49 -26.96 -23.12
CA THR A 267 -0.46 -27.78 -23.79
C THR A 267 -0.88 -29.25 -23.84
N ASP A 268 -0.61 -29.95 -24.94
CA ASP A 268 -0.81 -31.40 -25.08
C ASP A 268 0.50 -32.04 -25.56
N ASN A 269 1.20 -32.81 -24.72
CA ASN A 269 2.23 -33.75 -25.19
C ASN A 269 2.47 -34.92 -24.22
N ALA A 270 3.24 -35.89 -24.70
CA ALA A 270 3.20 -37.34 -24.42
C ALA A 270 3.44 -37.84 -22.98
N GLN A 271 3.42 -36.97 -21.96
CA GLN A 271 3.51 -37.33 -20.54
C GLN A 271 2.32 -36.82 -19.69
N GLY A 272 1.27 -36.22 -20.27
CA GLY A 272 0.08 -35.75 -19.53
C GLY A 272 -1.07 -35.32 -20.45
N ASN A 273 -1.88 -36.31 -20.89
CA ASN A 273 -2.79 -36.17 -22.03
C ASN A 273 -4.15 -35.49 -21.72
N VAL A 274 -4.67 -34.73 -22.70
CA VAL A 274 -6.13 -34.51 -22.91
C VAL A 274 -6.49 -34.99 -24.32
N SER A 275 -7.23 -36.10 -24.43
CA SER A 275 -7.64 -36.69 -25.71
C SER A 275 -8.98 -36.10 -26.20
N CYS A 276 -8.99 -35.50 -27.39
CA CYS A 276 -10.19 -35.37 -28.23
C CYS A 276 -10.04 -36.37 -29.37
N LEU A 277 -10.76 -37.49 -29.29
CA LEU A 277 -10.65 -38.59 -30.25
C LEU A 277 -11.05 -38.18 -31.68
N ALA A 278 -10.34 -38.78 -32.63
CA ALA A 278 -10.37 -38.54 -34.06
C ALA A 278 -11.77 -38.67 -34.71
N PRO A 279 -11.99 -38.05 -35.89
CA PRO A 279 -13.14 -38.37 -36.75
C PRO A 279 -13.17 -39.87 -37.12
N PRO A 280 -14.36 -40.49 -37.33
CA PRO A 280 -15.63 -39.84 -37.66
C PRO A 280 -16.63 -39.99 -36.52
N ALA A 281 -16.52 -39.14 -35.51
CA ALA A 281 -17.47 -39.15 -34.42
C ALA A 281 -17.68 -37.72 -33.93
N SER A 282 -18.72 -37.07 -34.45
CA SER A 282 -19.30 -35.89 -33.85
C SER A 282 -19.81 -36.25 -32.44
N HIS A 283 -18.97 -36.10 -31.43
CA HIS A 283 -19.36 -36.29 -30.03
C HIS A 283 -19.10 -35.01 -29.25
N GLU A 284 -20.17 -34.27 -28.97
CA GLU A 284 -20.45 -33.99 -27.56
C GLU A 284 -20.76 -35.34 -26.90
N PRO A 285 -20.42 -35.60 -25.63
CA PRO A 285 -20.68 -36.90 -25.00
C PRO A 285 -22.15 -37.39 -25.09
N ASN A 286 -23.12 -36.51 -25.38
CA ASN A 286 -24.50 -36.87 -25.77
C ASN A 286 -25.25 -35.85 -26.69
N GLY A 287 -24.76 -34.62 -26.90
CA GLY A 287 -25.27 -33.74 -27.96
C GLY A 287 -26.47 -32.85 -27.64
N ASP A 288 -26.78 -32.55 -26.37
CA ASP A 288 -28.03 -31.86 -26.01
C ASP A 288 -27.93 -30.33 -25.80
N ASN A 289 -26.72 -29.77 -25.63
CA ASN A 289 -26.47 -28.33 -25.43
C ASN A 289 -27.31 -27.65 -24.31
N SER A 290 -27.71 -28.38 -23.27
CA SER A 290 -28.68 -27.89 -22.27
C SER A 290 -28.10 -27.09 -21.09
N VAL A 291 -26.78 -27.07 -20.89
CA VAL A 291 -26.12 -26.34 -19.79
C VAL A 291 -25.20 -25.21 -20.26
N ASN A 292 -25.24 -24.08 -19.55
CA ASN A 292 -24.57 -22.83 -19.94
C ASN A 292 -23.05 -22.79 -19.64
N TYR A 293 -22.48 -23.77 -18.91
CA TYR A 293 -21.07 -23.74 -18.49
C TYR A 293 -20.40 -25.14 -18.36
N ARG A 294 -19.05 -25.19 -18.48
CA ARG A 294 -18.19 -26.39 -18.42
C ARG A 294 -16.87 -26.04 -17.72
N ILE A 295 -16.32 -26.98 -16.93
CA ILE A 295 -15.03 -26.86 -16.21
C ILE A 295 -14.17 -28.07 -16.58
N TYR A 296 -12.86 -27.89 -16.84
CA TYR A 296 -11.96 -28.98 -17.23
C TYR A 296 -10.92 -29.29 -16.16
N LYS A 297 -10.55 -30.56 -16.07
CA LYS A 297 -9.45 -31.07 -15.25
C LYS A 297 -8.18 -31.21 -16.09
N TRP A 298 -7.04 -30.90 -15.49
CA TRP A 298 -5.72 -31.33 -15.97
C TRP A 298 -5.32 -32.60 -15.20
N ASN A 299 -4.92 -33.69 -15.87
CA ASN A 299 -4.57 -34.93 -15.17
C ASN A 299 -3.08 -35.25 -15.29
N GLU A 300 -2.43 -35.50 -14.16
CA GLU A 300 -1.13 -36.17 -14.08
C GLU A 300 -1.37 -37.67 -14.25
N GLY A 301 -1.03 -38.21 -15.41
CA GLY A 301 -1.12 -39.64 -15.69
C GLY A 301 -2.41 -40.07 -16.40
N CYS A 302 -2.23 -40.76 -17.52
CA CYS A 302 -3.30 -41.32 -18.34
C CYS A 302 -4.11 -42.36 -17.56
N GLY A 303 -5.31 -41.97 -17.15
CA GLY A 303 -6.26 -42.83 -16.49
C GLY A 303 -7.49 -42.04 -16.07
N ILE A 304 -8.37 -41.80 -17.03
CA ILE A 304 -9.84 -41.82 -16.97
C ILE A 304 -10.34 -41.08 -18.22
N GLU A 305 -10.91 -41.85 -19.15
CA GLU A 305 -11.93 -41.36 -20.06
C GLU A 305 -13.05 -40.74 -19.22
N GLY A 306 -13.23 -39.42 -19.34
CA GLY A 306 -14.32 -38.70 -18.73
C GLY A 306 -14.86 -37.71 -19.72
N GLY A 307 -15.65 -38.20 -20.69
CA GLY A 307 -16.63 -37.35 -21.35
C GLY A 307 -17.71 -37.04 -20.31
N TRP A 308 -17.71 -35.81 -19.80
CA TRP A 308 -18.66 -35.41 -18.75
C TRP A 308 -20.04 -35.20 -19.37
N ASN A 309 -21.06 -35.81 -18.77
CA ASN A 309 -22.44 -35.52 -19.14
C ASN A 309 -22.80 -34.10 -18.65
N ASP A 310 -23.67 -33.46 -19.40
CA ASP A 310 -24.41 -32.23 -19.05
C ASP A 310 -25.53 -32.48 -18.04
N ALA A 311 -25.88 -33.75 -17.79
CA ALA A 311 -27.08 -34.13 -17.04
C ALA A 311 -26.87 -34.36 -15.53
N ASP A 312 -25.64 -34.59 -15.07
CA ASP A 312 -25.38 -34.93 -13.67
C ASP A 312 -24.07 -34.27 -13.28
N ALA A 313 -24.15 -33.03 -12.79
CA ALA A 313 -23.03 -32.08 -12.63
C ALA A 313 -21.91 -32.57 -11.68
N SER A 314 -21.75 -33.87 -11.45
CA SER A 314 -21.02 -34.49 -10.37
C SER A 314 -19.51 -34.56 -10.56
N VAL A 315 -18.78 -34.24 -9.49
CA VAL A 315 -17.30 -34.19 -9.49
C VAL A 315 -16.76 -35.09 -8.38
N ALA A 316 -15.98 -36.12 -8.71
CA ALA A 316 -15.53 -37.14 -7.76
C ALA A 316 -14.39 -36.71 -6.82
N TYR A 317 -13.94 -35.46 -6.88
CA TYR A 317 -12.77 -35.00 -6.13
C TYR A 317 -13.20 -34.13 -4.96
N THR A 318 -12.55 -34.33 -3.82
CA THR A 318 -12.65 -33.49 -2.63
C THR A 318 -11.35 -32.73 -2.46
N GLY A 319 -11.40 -31.49 -2.04
CA GLY A 319 -10.24 -30.86 -1.42
C GLY A 319 -9.99 -29.45 -1.89
N TRP A 320 -9.74 -29.17 -3.18
CA TRP A 320 -9.13 -27.86 -3.52
C TRP A 320 -9.66 -27.20 -4.79
N VAL A 321 -9.85 -25.88 -4.73
CA VAL A 321 -10.15 -25.00 -5.85
C VAL A 321 -9.23 -23.78 -5.83
N ILE A 322 -8.83 -23.30 -7.00
CA ILE A 322 -8.15 -22.02 -7.15
C ILE A 322 -9.12 -21.04 -7.80
N CYS A 323 -9.36 -19.93 -7.12
CA CYS A 323 -10.20 -18.84 -7.58
C CYS A 323 -9.35 -17.65 -8.01
N SER A 324 -9.86 -16.88 -8.97
CA SER A 324 -9.22 -15.70 -9.52
C SER A 324 -10.28 -14.67 -9.91
N THR A 325 -9.91 -13.41 -9.91
CA THR A 325 -10.71 -12.32 -10.48
C THR A 325 -10.84 -12.43 -12.01
N ASN A 326 -9.94 -13.18 -12.67
CA ASN A 326 -9.90 -13.37 -14.14
C ASN A 326 -10.04 -12.07 -14.95
N ASP A 327 -9.57 -10.96 -14.40
CA ASP A 327 -9.63 -9.61 -14.97
C ASP A 327 -8.40 -9.26 -15.81
N CYS A 328 -7.41 -10.14 -15.77
CA CYS A 328 -6.42 -10.35 -16.81
C CYS A 328 -6.99 -11.26 -17.90
#